data_AF-A0A243SC01-F1
#
_entry.id   AF-A0A243SC01-F1
#
_cell.length_a   1.000
_cell.length_b   1.000
_cell.length_c   1.000
_cell.angle_alpha   90.00
_cell.angle_beta   90.00
_cell.angle_gamma   90.00
#
_symmetry.space_group_name_H-M   'P 1'
#
loop_
_entity.id
_entity.type
_entity.pdbx_description
1 polymer ?
#
loop_
_entity_poly.entity_id
_entity_poly.type
_entity_poly.pdbx_seq_one_letter_code
_entity_poly.pdbx_strand_id
1 'polypeptide(L)'
;VRENREAEKIKSEGTSQAYSLIDEAKEIGILEQSVNPQNQREAYTFLEYVSNWEFQPLTVKAENSALKELIDKRSEFKIELGKISDNKKAATDYLKSSFGYSSEAKQQEIRLESINLYNSSNHDKSLCPLCENPPSNSIPTIENINISLSNIKEDLKFTKAESPRIQSYIDSVETQYHSVETELKRIEKSISALYVENEQARTIRDLNLRRGKIIGRVSLFLESVSVEQETENINSKIENLKSRIIELEKTVDSENEREILLSILNKINLQMSKWVEDLDVEYENNPIRFDINKLTMFIDSDTKPIALPQIGSGANWVAYHLLIVFALHKHFIQNNRPVPSFIIIDQPTQVYYPPEKNDNVVEVSADEIAVNKMFDFMFNVVESLTPKLQVIITDHAYLKNERFEQSVTEVWRDGLKLIPIDWLTNK
;
A
#
# COMPACT_ATOMS: atom_id res chain seq x y z
N VAL A 1 -4.92 -15.91 8.13
CA VAL A 1 -5.17 -15.55 9.56
C VAL A 1 -4.73 -14.13 9.87
N ARG A 2 -3.48 -13.75 9.59
CA ARG A 2 -3.02 -12.35 9.76
C ARG A 2 -3.85 -11.36 8.94
N GLU A 3 -4.02 -11.63 7.65
CA GLU A 3 -4.85 -10.82 6.74
C GLU A 3 -6.31 -10.71 7.21
N ASN A 4 -6.88 -11.79 7.78
CA ASN A 4 -8.24 -11.76 8.32
C ASN A 4 -8.36 -10.91 9.60
N ARG A 5 -7.35 -10.93 10.48
CA ARG A 5 -7.31 -10.03 11.65
C ARG A 5 -7.16 -8.57 11.25
N GLU A 6 -6.38 -8.28 10.21
CA GLU A 6 -6.29 -6.94 9.64
C GLU A 6 -7.64 -6.51 9.05
N ALA A 7 -8.33 -7.38 8.30
CA ALA A 7 -9.66 -7.12 7.75
C ALA A 7 -10.76 -6.90 8.82
N GLU A 8 -10.78 -7.70 9.90
CA GLU A 8 -11.74 -7.50 11.01
C GLU A 8 -11.53 -6.18 11.75
N LYS A 9 -10.27 -5.75 11.91
CA LYS A 9 -9.94 -4.47 12.54
C LYS A 9 -10.43 -3.31 11.67
N ILE A 10 -10.19 -3.39 10.36
CA ILE A 10 -10.69 -2.44 9.35
C ILE A 10 -12.23 -2.37 9.38
N LYS A 11 -12.94 -3.49 9.56
CA LYS A 11 -14.42 -3.50 9.67
C LYS A 11 -14.96 -2.69 10.86
N SER A 12 -14.30 -2.80 12.02
CA SER A 12 -14.69 -2.03 13.22
C SER A 12 -14.36 -0.54 13.09
N GLU A 13 -13.23 -0.20 12.47
CA GLU A 13 -12.81 1.19 12.25
C GLU A 13 -13.64 1.83 11.12
N GLY A 14 -13.96 1.06 10.08
CA GLY A 14 -14.70 1.49 8.90
C GLY A 14 -16.15 1.83 9.17
N THR A 15 -16.83 1.12 10.08
CA THR A 15 -18.19 1.49 10.52
C THR A 15 -18.21 2.86 11.22
N SER A 16 -17.30 3.09 12.16
CA SER A 16 -17.15 4.40 12.82
C SER A 16 -16.83 5.52 11.83
N GLN A 17 -15.92 5.25 10.89
CA GLN A 17 -15.53 6.19 9.84
C GLN A 17 -16.69 6.53 8.90
N ALA A 18 -17.57 5.58 8.58
CA ALA A 18 -18.75 5.81 7.75
C ALA A 18 -19.71 6.82 8.40
N TYR A 19 -20.01 6.67 9.70
CA TYR A 19 -20.87 7.62 10.41
C TYR A 19 -20.25 9.02 10.50
N SER A 20 -18.94 9.10 10.74
CA SER A 20 -18.20 10.37 10.75
C SER A 20 -18.30 11.11 9.40
N LEU A 21 -18.09 10.39 8.28
CA LEU A 21 -18.21 10.96 6.94
C LEU A 21 -19.64 11.44 6.62
N ILE A 22 -20.65 10.76 7.14
CA ILE A 22 -22.05 11.17 7.00
C ILE A 22 -22.31 12.47 7.78
N ASP A 23 -21.80 12.60 8.99
CA ASP A 23 -21.95 13.82 9.78
C ASP A 23 -21.21 15.01 9.14
N GLU A 24 -20.01 14.80 8.60
CA GLU A 24 -19.32 15.81 7.80
C GLU A 24 -20.12 16.22 6.55
N ALA A 25 -20.76 15.27 5.87
CA ALA A 25 -21.61 15.55 4.71
C ALA A 25 -22.88 16.33 5.08
N LYS A 26 -23.41 16.17 6.30
CA LYS A 26 -24.52 16.98 6.83
C LYS A 26 -24.09 18.41 7.15
N GLU A 27 -22.94 18.58 7.83
CA GLU A 27 -22.44 19.91 8.19
C GLU A 27 -22.25 20.80 6.95
N ILE A 28 -21.88 20.21 5.82
CA ILE A 28 -21.67 20.94 4.57
C ILE A 28 -22.88 20.98 3.63
N GLY A 29 -24.00 20.42 4.08
CA GLY A 29 -25.30 20.43 3.42
C GLY A 29 -25.36 19.60 2.14
N ILE A 30 -24.59 18.51 2.03
CA ILE A 30 -24.78 17.49 0.99
C ILE A 30 -25.93 16.56 1.40
N LEU A 31 -26.01 16.23 2.70
CA LEU A 31 -27.10 15.46 3.30
C LEU A 31 -27.95 16.37 4.22
N GLU A 32 -29.22 16.02 4.38
CA GLU A 32 -30.08 16.69 5.36
C GLU A 32 -29.70 16.32 6.81
N GLN A 33 -29.88 17.25 7.74
CA GLN A 33 -29.61 17.03 9.17
C GLN A 33 -30.51 15.94 9.81
N SER A 34 -31.64 15.64 9.17
CA SER A 34 -32.59 14.58 9.55
C SER A 34 -32.08 13.16 9.25
N VAL A 35 -31.06 13.02 8.38
CA VAL A 35 -30.53 11.71 7.97
C VAL A 35 -29.84 11.04 9.15
N ASN A 36 -30.34 9.88 9.58
CA ASN A 36 -29.70 9.12 10.64
C ASN A 36 -29.75 7.61 10.32
N PRO A 37 -28.66 7.04 9.76
CA PRO A 37 -28.68 5.66 9.31
C PRO A 37 -28.81 4.69 10.49
N GLN A 38 -29.78 3.79 10.42
CA GLN A 38 -30.06 2.81 11.49
C GLN A 38 -29.17 1.57 11.42
N ASN A 39 -28.54 1.32 10.28
CA ASN A 39 -27.61 0.22 10.08
C ASN A 39 -26.47 0.58 9.11
N GLN A 40 -25.42 -0.24 9.10
CA GLN A 40 -24.23 -0.05 8.27
C GLN A 40 -24.55 -0.01 6.76
N ARG A 41 -25.52 -0.80 6.30
CA ARG A 41 -25.91 -0.86 4.89
C ARG A 41 -26.57 0.44 4.43
N GLU A 42 -27.42 1.00 5.28
CA GLU A 42 -28.06 2.28 5.07
C GLU A 42 -27.04 3.42 5.07
N ALA A 43 -26.05 3.38 5.97
CA ALA A 43 -24.92 4.32 5.97
C ALA A 43 -24.15 4.30 4.63
N TYR A 44 -23.84 3.12 4.10
CA TYR A 44 -23.16 3.00 2.80
C TYR A 44 -24.01 3.50 1.63
N THR A 45 -25.32 3.31 1.68
CA THR A 45 -26.23 3.84 0.64
C THR A 45 -26.20 5.38 0.62
N PHE A 46 -26.18 6.02 1.79
CA PHE A 46 -26.04 7.48 1.88
C PHE A 46 -24.67 7.96 1.40
N LEU A 47 -23.60 7.24 1.72
CA LEU A 47 -22.26 7.56 1.24
C LEU A 47 -22.13 7.39 -0.28
N GLU A 48 -22.78 6.40 -0.88
CA GLU A 48 -22.82 6.23 -2.33
C GLU A 48 -23.56 7.38 -3.02
N TYR A 49 -24.65 7.86 -2.41
CA TYR A 49 -25.33 9.09 -2.84
C TYR A 49 -24.40 10.31 -2.75
N VAL A 50 -23.66 10.47 -1.65
CA VAL A 50 -22.68 11.56 -1.48
C VAL A 50 -21.55 11.47 -2.52
N SER A 51 -21.05 10.28 -2.82
CA SER A 51 -19.98 10.06 -3.81
C SER A 51 -20.42 10.46 -5.23
N ASN A 52 -21.69 10.22 -5.57
CA ASN A 52 -22.26 10.53 -6.87
C ASN A 52 -22.93 11.91 -6.90
N TRP A 53 -22.75 12.72 -5.86
CA TRP A 53 -23.36 14.02 -5.76
C TRP A 53 -22.68 14.99 -6.73
N GLU A 54 -23.36 15.29 -7.85
CA GLU A 54 -22.92 16.29 -8.81
C GLU A 54 -23.57 17.65 -8.53
N PHE A 55 -22.74 18.65 -8.22
CA PHE A 55 -23.16 20.04 -8.25
C PHE A 55 -22.87 20.63 -9.63
N GLN A 56 -23.90 21.14 -10.31
CA GLN A 56 -23.70 21.96 -11.50
C GLN A 56 -23.09 23.31 -11.08
N PRO A 57 -21.83 23.61 -11.45
CA PRO A 57 -21.23 24.88 -11.09
C PRO A 57 -21.96 26.00 -11.83
N LEU A 58 -22.43 26.99 -11.09
CA LEU A 58 -22.60 28.33 -11.65
C LEU A 58 -21.20 28.78 -12.08
N THR A 59 -20.98 28.88 -13.38
CA THR A 59 -19.71 29.31 -13.97
C THR A 59 -19.42 30.74 -13.53
N VAL A 60 -18.67 30.91 -12.46
CA VAL A 60 -18.11 32.21 -12.12
C VAL A 60 -16.92 32.45 -13.05
N LYS A 61 -17.14 33.21 -14.12
CA LYS A 61 -16.04 33.74 -14.92
C LYS A 61 -15.23 34.68 -14.04
N ALA A 62 -13.92 34.46 -13.98
CA ALA A 62 -13.01 35.29 -13.23
C ALA A 62 -12.89 36.67 -13.91
N GLU A 63 -13.68 37.64 -13.48
CA GLU A 63 -13.65 39.04 -13.94
C GLU A 63 -12.59 39.89 -13.21
N ASN A 64 -11.40 39.33 -12.95
CA ASN A 64 -10.33 40.09 -12.29
C ASN A 64 -9.74 41.21 -13.17
N SER A 65 -9.88 41.12 -14.50
CA SER A 65 -9.43 42.17 -15.43
C SER A 65 -10.32 43.42 -15.37
N ALA A 66 -11.64 43.24 -15.30
CA ALA A 66 -12.60 44.35 -15.25
C ALA A 66 -12.44 45.20 -13.98
N LEU A 67 -12.19 44.56 -12.83
CA LEU A 67 -11.94 45.27 -11.56
C LEU A 67 -10.65 46.12 -11.63
N LYS A 68 -9.59 45.59 -12.24
CA LYS A 68 -8.32 46.30 -12.39
C LYS A 68 -8.49 47.56 -13.26
N GLU A 69 -9.17 47.43 -14.41
CA GLU A 69 -9.45 48.56 -15.29
C GLU A 69 -10.26 49.66 -14.59
N LEU A 70 -11.23 49.31 -13.74
CA LEU A 70 -12.02 50.27 -12.98
C LEU A 70 -11.19 50.98 -11.89
N ILE A 71 -10.27 50.27 -11.23
CA ILE A 71 -9.35 50.87 -10.24
C ILE A 71 -8.40 51.86 -10.93
N ASP A 72 -7.87 51.49 -12.10
CA ASP A 72 -6.98 52.35 -12.88
C ASP A 72 -7.75 53.61 -13.33
N LYS A 73 -8.96 53.48 -13.90
CA LYS A 73 -9.82 54.62 -14.26
C LYS A 73 -10.20 55.50 -13.06
N ARG A 74 -10.48 54.91 -11.89
CA ARG A 74 -10.72 55.68 -10.65
C ARG A 74 -9.51 56.54 -10.28
N SER A 75 -8.30 56.01 -10.46
CA SER A 75 -7.06 56.76 -10.18
C SER A 75 -6.88 57.93 -11.16
N GLU A 76 -7.16 57.70 -12.45
CA GLU A 76 -7.11 58.72 -13.49
C GLU A 76 -8.10 59.86 -13.22
N PHE A 77 -9.37 59.55 -12.93
CA PHE A 77 -10.37 60.56 -12.61
C PHE A 77 -10.05 61.33 -11.34
N LYS A 78 -9.44 60.72 -10.32
CA LYS A 78 -8.98 61.45 -9.12
C LYS A 78 -7.88 62.46 -9.45
N ILE A 79 -6.93 62.07 -10.29
CA ILE A 79 -5.86 62.97 -10.75
C ILE A 79 -6.45 64.12 -11.59
N GLU A 80 -7.36 63.81 -12.51
CA GLU A 80 -8.03 64.81 -13.35
C GLU A 80 -8.85 65.80 -12.51
N LEU A 81 -9.66 65.30 -11.57
CA LEU A 81 -10.47 66.12 -10.68
C LEU A 81 -9.61 67.02 -9.80
N GLY A 82 -8.43 66.54 -9.36
CA GLY A 82 -7.41 67.37 -8.69
C GLY A 82 -6.93 68.53 -9.57
N LYS A 83 -6.54 68.26 -10.82
CA LYS A 83 -6.11 69.29 -11.78
C LYS A 83 -7.20 70.33 -12.06
N ILE A 84 -8.44 69.87 -12.28
CA ILE A 84 -9.59 70.75 -12.51
C ILE A 84 -9.85 71.63 -11.28
N SER A 85 -9.77 71.06 -10.08
CA SER A 85 -9.90 71.79 -8.81
C SER A 85 -8.82 72.87 -8.65
N ASP A 86 -7.56 72.54 -8.95
CA ASP A 86 -6.46 73.50 -8.88
C ASP A 86 -6.63 74.63 -9.89
N ASN A 87 -7.03 74.31 -11.13
CA ASN A 87 -7.33 75.29 -12.16
C ASN A 87 -8.51 76.21 -11.77
N LYS A 88 -9.58 75.64 -11.20
CA LYS A 88 -10.72 76.41 -10.69
C LYS A 88 -10.28 77.38 -9.60
N LYS A 89 -9.47 76.91 -8.65
CA LYS A 89 -8.94 77.74 -7.57
C LYS A 89 -8.09 78.88 -8.12
N ALA A 90 -7.14 78.60 -9.00
CA ALA A 90 -6.29 79.60 -9.63
C ALA A 90 -7.10 80.67 -10.40
N ALA A 91 -8.09 80.26 -11.20
CA ALA A 91 -8.96 81.19 -11.93
C ALA A 91 -9.84 82.04 -11.00
N THR A 92 -10.36 81.44 -9.93
CA THR A 92 -11.17 82.15 -8.92
C THR A 92 -10.33 83.17 -8.15
N ASP A 93 -9.11 82.79 -7.76
CA ASP A 93 -8.18 83.68 -7.05
C ASP A 93 -7.73 84.83 -7.96
N TYR A 94 -7.44 84.55 -9.24
CA TYR A 94 -7.16 85.58 -10.25
C TYR A 94 -8.33 86.56 -10.40
N LEU A 95 -9.56 86.07 -10.51
CA LEU A 95 -10.75 86.91 -10.64
C LEU A 95 -10.93 87.80 -9.40
N LYS A 96 -10.76 87.27 -8.18
CA LYS A 96 -10.81 88.05 -6.94
C LYS A 96 -9.74 89.14 -6.88
N SER A 97 -8.50 88.81 -7.24
CA SER A 97 -7.41 89.78 -7.30
C SER A 97 -7.66 90.85 -8.36
N SER A 98 -8.20 90.47 -9.53
CA SER A 98 -8.57 91.39 -10.60
C SER A 98 -9.68 92.36 -10.17
N PHE A 99 -10.70 91.87 -9.47
CA PHE A 99 -11.74 92.72 -8.89
C PHE A 99 -11.16 93.71 -7.87
N GLY A 100 -10.31 93.25 -6.94
CA GLY A 100 -9.65 94.13 -5.96
C GLY A 100 -8.77 95.20 -6.62
N TYR A 101 -7.99 94.83 -7.64
CA TYR A 101 -7.21 95.80 -8.43
C TYR A 101 -8.12 96.82 -9.13
N SER A 102 -9.20 96.35 -9.78
CA SER A 102 -10.13 97.23 -10.49
C SER A 102 -10.83 98.22 -9.56
N SER A 103 -11.17 97.84 -8.33
CA SER A 103 -11.79 98.75 -7.36
C SER A 103 -10.81 99.84 -6.92
N GLU A 104 -9.54 99.47 -6.68
CA GLU A 104 -8.52 100.43 -6.29
C GLU A 104 -8.13 101.37 -7.43
N ALA A 105 -7.91 100.83 -8.63
CA ALA A 105 -7.66 101.64 -9.82
C ALA A 105 -8.84 102.58 -10.13
N LYS A 106 -10.09 102.15 -9.89
CA LYS A 106 -11.26 103.03 -10.04
C LYS A 106 -11.27 104.16 -9.01
N GLN A 107 -10.87 103.91 -7.77
CA GLN A 107 -10.70 104.99 -6.79
C GLN A 107 -9.60 105.98 -7.19
N GLN A 108 -8.48 105.50 -7.73
CA GLN A 108 -7.40 106.35 -8.24
C GLN A 108 -7.84 107.19 -9.45
N GLU A 109 -8.57 106.59 -10.39
CA GLU A 109 -9.19 107.31 -11.53
C GLU A 109 -10.07 108.46 -11.01
N ILE A 110 -11.00 108.19 -10.08
CA ILE A 110 -11.89 109.22 -9.51
C ILE A 110 -11.10 110.35 -8.84
N ARG A 111 -10.02 110.04 -8.11
CA ARG A 111 -9.16 111.05 -7.47
C ARG A 111 -8.47 111.92 -8.52
N LEU A 112 -7.95 111.31 -9.57
CA LEU A 112 -7.20 112.00 -10.63
C LEU A 112 -8.12 112.75 -11.60
N GLU A 113 -9.39 112.35 -11.76
CA GLU A 113 -10.37 113.06 -12.59
C GLU A 113 -10.65 114.51 -12.15
N SER A 114 -10.40 114.82 -10.86
CA SER A 114 -10.45 116.19 -10.34
C SER A 114 -9.51 117.16 -11.07
N ILE A 115 -8.45 116.67 -11.73
CA ILE A 115 -7.55 117.49 -12.55
C ILE A 115 -8.26 118.16 -13.73
N ASN A 116 -9.33 117.55 -14.26
CA ASN A 116 -10.09 118.11 -15.37
C ASN A 116 -10.81 119.43 -15.01
N LEU A 117 -10.93 119.77 -13.71
CA LEU A 117 -11.42 121.06 -13.25
C LEU A 117 -10.46 122.22 -13.55
N TYR A 118 -9.18 121.93 -13.81
CA TYR A 118 -8.11 122.91 -14.04
C TYR A 118 -7.65 123.01 -15.51
N ASN A 119 -8.42 122.47 -16.45
CA ASN A 119 -8.12 122.52 -17.88
C ASN A 119 -8.41 123.91 -18.48
N SER A 120 -7.57 124.91 -18.12
CA SER A 120 -7.18 126.10 -18.90
C SER A 120 -6.98 127.33 -18.01
N SER A 121 -5.75 127.51 -17.50
CA SER A 121 -5.30 128.81 -16.98
C SER A 121 -3.80 129.00 -17.26
N ASN A 122 -3.44 130.05 -18.00
CA ASN A 122 -2.06 130.49 -18.23
C ASN A 122 -1.47 131.07 -16.92
N HIS A 123 -1.00 130.22 -16.03
CA HIS A 123 -0.20 130.64 -14.87
C HIS A 123 1.20 130.02 -14.92
N ASP A 124 2.19 130.82 -14.53
CA ASP A 124 3.61 130.50 -14.54
C ASP A 124 3.89 129.27 -13.65
N LYS A 125 4.37 128.19 -14.26
CA LYS A 125 4.43 126.84 -13.65
C LYS A 125 5.60 126.66 -12.67
N SER A 126 6.31 127.74 -12.34
CA SER A 126 7.60 127.71 -11.65
C SER A 126 7.55 128.12 -10.17
N LEU A 127 6.41 128.62 -9.67
CA LEU A 127 6.27 129.19 -8.31
C LEU A 127 5.01 128.66 -7.61
N CYS A 128 5.09 128.41 -6.30
CA CYS A 128 3.95 127.96 -5.51
C CYS A 128 2.89 129.08 -5.39
N PRO A 129 1.63 128.87 -5.82
CA PRO A 129 0.59 129.92 -5.83
C PRO A 129 0.06 130.32 -4.45
N LEU A 130 0.53 129.68 -3.37
CA LEU A 130 0.13 129.98 -1.98
C LEU A 130 1.21 130.72 -1.18
N CYS A 131 2.48 130.53 -1.52
CA CYS A 131 3.61 131.07 -0.74
C CYS A 131 4.78 131.57 -1.59
N GLU A 132 4.64 131.57 -2.92
CA GLU A 132 5.60 132.09 -3.90
C GLU A 132 7.03 131.53 -3.84
N ASN A 133 7.27 130.47 -3.07
CA ASN A 133 8.57 129.78 -3.09
C ASN A 133 8.63 128.75 -4.24
N PRO A 134 9.79 128.59 -4.90
CA PRO A 134 10.01 127.50 -5.83
C PRO A 134 10.00 126.17 -5.07
N PRO A 135 9.24 125.16 -5.52
CA PRO A 135 9.16 123.87 -4.84
C PRO A 135 10.52 123.15 -4.88
N SER A 136 10.93 122.56 -3.75
CA SER A 136 12.20 121.80 -3.64
C SER A 136 12.19 120.47 -4.39
N ASN A 137 11.01 119.95 -4.72
CA ASN A 137 10.81 118.72 -5.48
C ASN A 137 10.07 119.03 -6.77
N SER A 138 10.38 118.30 -7.86
CA SER A 138 9.65 118.40 -9.12
C SER A 138 8.19 118.01 -8.91
N ILE A 139 7.28 118.97 -9.01
CA ILE A 139 5.84 118.69 -9.02
C ILE A 139 5.54 117.99 -10.35
N PRO A 140 4.90 116.80 -10.36
CA PRO A 140 4.53 116.15 -11.60
C PRO A 140 3.68 117.11 -12.43
N THR A 141 4.08 117.30 -13.68
CA THR A 141 3.38 118.18 -14.61
C THR A 141 1.93 117.71 -14.78
N ILE A 142 1.02 118.62 -15.10
CA ILE A 142 -0.36 118.27 -15.50
C ILE A 142 -0.35 117.21 -16.61
N GLU A 143 0.64 117.27 -17.51
CA GLU A 143 0.90 116.26 -18.53
C GLU A 143 1.21 114.87 -17.94
N ASN A 144 2.06 114.77 -16.92
CA ASN A 144 2.37 113.50 -16.24
C ASN A 144 1.14 112.90 -15.54
N ILE A 145 0.28 113.76 -14.96
CA ILE A 145 -0.96 113.35 -14.30
C ILE A 145 -1.98 112.86 -15.34
N ASN A 146 -2.11 113.57 -16.47
CA ASN A 146 -2.97 113.17 -17.58
C ASN A 146 -2.50 111.86 -18.23
N ILE A 147 -1.19 111.67 -18.40
CA ILE A 147 -0.62 110.38 -18.85
C ILE A 147 -0.98 109.27 -17.86
N SER A 148 -0.81 109.51 -16.55
CA SER A 148 -1.15 108.51 -15.52
C SER A 148 -2.65 108.18 -15.50
N LEU A 149 -3.52 109.19 -15.64
CA LEU A 149 -4.97 109.01 -15.75
C LEU A 149 -5.35 108.22 -17.01
N SER A 150 -4.68 108.49 -18.15
CA SER A 150 -4.87 107.75 -19.39
C SER A 150 -4.48 106.29 -19.24
N ASN A 151 -3.31 106.01 -18.64
CA ASN A 151 -2.83 104.65 -18.38
C ASN A 151 -3.81 103.88 -17.47
N ILE A 152 -4.27 104.49 -16.36
CA ILE A 152 -5.25 103.86 -15.46
C ILE A 152 -6.58 103.58 -16.17
N LYS A 153 -7.06 104.50 -17.03
CA LYS A 153 -8.28 104.31 -17.83
C LYS A 153 -8.13 103.15 -18.82
N GLU A 154 -6.95 103.02 -19.43
CA GLU A 154 -6.63 101.94 -20.34
C GLU A 154 -6.53 100.58 -19.60
N ASP A 155 -5.81 100.51 -18.49
CA ASP A 155 -5.69 99.33 -17.63
C ASP A 155 -7.04 98.84 -17.10
N LEU A 156 -7.90 99.77 -16.66
CA LEU A 156 -9.27 99.47 -16.23
C LEU A 156 -10.15 98.94 -17.36
N LYS A 157 -9.97 99.44 -18.60
CA LYS A 157 -10.71 98.99 -19.78
C LYS A 157 -10.33 97.55 -20.13
N PHE A 158 -9.04 97.22 -20.13
CA PHE A 158 -8.56 95.85 -20.34
C PHE A 158 -9.06 94.90 -19.24
N THR A 159 -8.96 95.30 -17.98
CA THR A 159 -9.39 94.48 -16.83
C THR A 159 -10.90 94.21 -16.84
N LYS A 160 -11.73 95.22 -17.17
CA LYS A 160 -13.19 95.04 -17.30
C LYS A 160 -13.59 94.18 -18.50
N ALA A 161 -12.83 94.24 -19.60
CA ALA A 161 -13.10 93.43 -20.79
C ALA A 161 -12.76 91.95 -20.57
N GLU A 162 -11.76 91.63 -19.75
CA GLU A 162 -11.29 90.26 -19.52
C GLU A 162 -12.12 89.51 -18.44
N SER A 163 -12.77 90.22 -17.52
CA SER A 163 -13.56 89.63 -16.42
C SER A 163 -14.67 88.65 -16.88
N PRO A 164 -15.52 88.96 -17.89
CA PRO A 164 -16.54 88.03 -18.38
C PRO A 164 -15.95 86.75 -19.00
N ARG A 165 -14.77 86.86 -19.61
CA ARG A 165 -14.07 85.72 -20.22
C ARG A 165 -13.55 84.77 -19.16
N ILE A 166 -12.98 85.29 -18.06
CA ILE A 166 -12.56 84.49 -16.92
C ILE A 166 -13.76 83.86 -16.20
N GLN A 167 -14.86 84.58 -16.04
CA GLN A 167 -16.09 84.01 -15.46
C GLN A 167 -16.62 82.84 -16.31
N SER A 168 -16.69 83.01 -17.64
CA SER A 168 -17.09 81.94 -18.56
C SER A 168 -16.15 80.74 -18.49
N TYR A 169 -14.84 80.97 -18.29
CA TYR A 169 -13.88 79.90 -18.06
C TYR A 169 -14.14 79.17 -16.74
N ILE A 170 -14.38 79.88 -15.63
CA ILE A 170 -14.72 79.27 -14.33
C ILE A 170 -15.98 78.39 -14.47
N ASP A 171 -17.04 78.90 -15.12
CA ASP A 171 -18.28 78.15 -15.32
C ASP A 171 -18.04 76.87 -16.16
N SER A 172 -17.16 76.95 -17.17
CA SER A 172 -16.76 75.79 -17.97
C SER A 172 -15.98 74.74 -17.17
N VAL A 173 -15.05 75.19 -16.30
CA VAL A 173 -14.25 74.33 -15.43
C VAL A 173 -15.14 73.70 -14.35
N GLU A 174 -16.14 74.41 -13.84
CA GLU A 174 -17.12 73.90 -12.87
C GLU A 174 -18.04 72.83 -13.49
N THR A 175 -18.46 73.04 -14.73
CA THR A 175 -19.22 72.02 -15.48
C THR A 175 -18.37 70.75 -15.70
N GLN A 176 -17.10 70.91 -16.07
CA GLN A 176 -16.16 69.79 -16.21
C GLN A 176 -15.95 69.06 -14.87
N TYR A 177 -15.76 69.81 -13.78
CA TYR A 177 -15.61 69.25 -12.43
C TYR A 177 -16.78 68.33 -12.06
N HIS A 178 -18.01 68.81 -12.22
CA HIS A 178 -19.20 68.01 -11.90
C HIS A 178 -19.35 66.78 -12.81
N SER A 179 -18.97 66.88 -14.08
CA SER A 179 -19.02 65.73 -14.99
C SER A 179 -18.06 64.62 -14.56
N VAL A 180 -16.81 64.96 -14.24
CA VAL A 180 -15.79 64.00 -13.77
C VAL A 180 -16.14 63.46 -12.37
N GLU A 181 -16.69 64.29 -11.49
CA GLU A 181 -17.17 63.85 -10.16
C GLU A 181 -18.29 62.80 -10.27
N THR A 182 -19.22 63.00 -11.21
CA THR A 182 -20.33 62.08 -11.44
C THR A 182 -19.83 60.73 -11.98
N GLU A 183 -18.89 60.77 -12.91
CA GLU A 183 -18.24 59.57 -13.45
C GLU A 183 -17.44 58.81 -12.38
N LEU A 184 -16.72 59.53 -11.51
CA LEU A 184 -16.01 58.94 -10.37
C LEU A 184 -16.96 58.19 -9.43
N LYS A 185 -18.09 58.81 -9.06
CA LYS A 185 -19.12 58.16 -8.22
C LYS A 185 -19.69 56.90 -8.87
N ARG A 186 -19.91 56.93 -10.20
CA ARG A 186 -20.38 55.77 -10.97
C ARG A 186 -19.37 54.62 -10.94
N ILE A 187 -18.09 54.91 -11.13
CA ILE A 187 -17.01 53.91 -11.05
C ILE A 187 -16.89 53.34 -9.64
N GLU A 188 -16.91 54.18 -8.60
CA GLU A 188 -16.80 53.71 -7.21
C GLU A 188 -17.96 52.77 -6.82
N LYS A 189 -19.19 53.05 -7.29
CA LYS A 189 -20.34 52.16 -7.12
C LYS A 189 -20.19 50.83 -7.88
N SER A 190 -19.57 50.86 -9.06
CA SER A 190 -19.33 49.65 -9.86
C SER A 190 -18.26 48.78 -9.20
N ILE A 191 -17.20 49.39 -8.66
CA ILE A 191 -16.14 48.71 -7.90
C ILE A 191 -16.72 48.03 -6.66
N SER A 192 -17.57 48.72 -5.88
CA SER A 192 -18.16 48.12 -4.67
C SER A 192 -19.10 46.95 -4.98
N ALA A 193 -19.88 47.03 -6.05
CA ALA A 193 -20.71 45.91 -6.51
C ALA A 193 -19.87 44.68 -6.88
N LEU A 194 -18.78 44.87 -7.64
CA LEU A 194 -17.87 43.80 -8.03
C LEU A 194 -17.15 43.17 -6.83
N TYR A 195 -16.81 43.96 -5.79
CA TYR A 195 -16.22 43.39 -4.56
C TYR A 195 -17.19 42.47 -3.83
N VAL A 196 -18.47 42.85 -3.72
CA VAL A 196 -19.51 42.01 -3.09
C VAL A 196 -19.70 40.72 -3.88
N GLU A 197 -19.76 40.81 -5.20
CA GLU A 197 -19.89 39.65 -6.09
C GLU A 197 -18.67 38.72 -6.01
N ASN A 198 -17.45 39.26 -5.96
CA ASN A 198 -16.23 38.47 -5.87
C ASN A 198 -16.11 37.76 -4.50
N GLU A 199 -16.52 38.41 -3.40
CA GLU A 199 -16.55 37.76 -2.09
C GLU A 199 -17.62 36.65 -2.01
N GLN A 200 -18.80 36.87 -2.60
CA GLN A 200 -19.82 35.82 -2.76
C GLN A 200 -19.30 34.66 -3.61
N ALA A 201 -18.64 34.94 -4.73
CA ALA A 201 -18.02 33.92 -5.56
C ALA A 201 -16.93 33.13 -4.80
N ARG A 202 -16.12 33.82 -3.98
CA ARG A 202 -15.06 33.21 -3.17
C ARG A 202 -15.62 32.28 -2.11
N THR A 203 -16.66 32.70 -1.39
CA THR A 203 -17.34 31.86 -0.38
C THR A 203 -17.98 30.63 -1.02
N ILE A 204 -18.65 30.78 -2.18
CA ILE A 204 -19.18 29.65 -2.97
C ILE A 204 -18.06 28.70 -3.40
N ARG A 205 -16.92 29.23 -3.86
CA ARG A 205 -15.76 28.43 -4.28
C ARG A 205 -15.14 27.66 -3.11
N ASP A 206 -14.97 28.27 -1.94
CA ASP A 206 -14.44 27.60 -0.75
C ASP A 206 -15.38 26.47 -0.30
N LEU A 207 -16.68 26.72 -0.28
CA LEU A 207 -17.69 25.72 0.04
C LEU A 207 -17.66 24.54 -0.95
N ASN A 208 -17.52 24.81 -2.26
CA ASN A 208 -17.38 23.77 -3.27
C ASN A 208 -16.08 22.98 -3.13
N LEU A 209 -14.97 23.63 -2.79
CA LEU A 209 -13.69 22.96 -2.50
C LEU A 209 -13.81 21.99 -1.32
N ARG A 210 -14.47 22.42 -0.25
CA ARG A 210 -14.71 21.56 0.92
C ARG A 210 -15.66 20.39 0.59
N ARG A 211 -16.72 20.64 -0.17
CA ARG A 211 -17.61 19.57 -0.69
C ARG A 211 -16.82 18.55 -1.51
N GLY A 212 -15.98 19.00 -2.44
CA GLY A 212 -15.12 18.13 -3.24
C GLY A 212 -14.14 17.29 -2.40
N LYS A 213 -13.59 17.85 -1.32
CA LYS A 213 -12.75 17.09 -0.38
C LYS A 213 -13.53 15.98 0.34
N ILE A 214 -14.76 16.27 0.78
CA ILE A 214 -15.62 15.28 1.46
C ILE A 214 -16.00 14.18 0.46
N ILE A 215 -16.47 14.54 -0.74
CA ILE A 215 -16.80 13.57 -1.80
C ILE A 215 -15.61 12.66 -2.10
N GLY A 216 -14.41 13.21 -2.28
CA GLY A 216 -13.20 12.41 -2.53
C GLY A 216 -12.83 11.46 -1.37
N ARG A 217 -13.00 11.90 -0.11
CA ARG A 217 -12.80 11.03 1.06
C ARG A 217 -13.85 9.93 1.14
N VAL A 218 -15.10 10.22 0.77
CA VAL A 218 -16.18 9.25 0.71
C VAL A 218 -15.93 8.22 -0.39
N SER A 219 -15.51 8.62 -1.59
CA SER A 219 -15.15 7.68 -2.66
C SER A 219 -14.01 6.75 -2.25
N LEU A 220 -12.94 7.29 -1.66
CA LEU A 220 -11.81 6.48 -1.16
C LEU A 220 -12.26 5.47 -0.10
N PHE A 221 -13.15 5.89 0.79
CA PHE A 221 -13.73 5.01 1.81
C PHE A 221 -14.55 3.88 1.17
N LEU A 222 -15.43 4.18 0.20
CA LEU A 222 -16.23 3.16 -0.49
C LEU A 222 -15.36 2.17 -1.28
N GLU A 223 -14.27 2.62 -1.92
CA GLU A 223 -13.28 1.74 -2.56
C GLU A 223 -12.70 0.75 -1.54
N SER A 224 -12.33 1.21 -0.34
CA SER A 224 -11.80 0.34 0.72
C SER A 224 -12.80 -0.71 1.20
N VAL A 225 -14.10 -0.38 1.26
CA VAL A 225 -15.18 -1.30 1.64
C VAL A 225 -15.45 -2.35 0.55
N SER A 226 -15.32 -1.99 -0.73
CA SER A 226 -15.51 -2.95 -1.83
C SER A 226 -14.48 -4.10 -1.81
N VAL A 227 -13.26 -3.83 -1.34
CA VAL A 227 -12.21 -4.84 -1.08
C VAL A 227 -12.62 -5.81 0.04
N GLU A 228 -13.49 -5.40 0.97
CA GLU A 228 -13.96 -6.25 2.07
C GLU A 228 -14.86 -7.41 1.59
N GLN A 229 -15.65 -7.24 0.53
CA GLN A 229 -16.45 -8.34 -0.02
C GLN A 229 -15.58 -9.47 -0.58
N GLU A 230 -14.37 -9.16 -1.06
CA GLU A 230 -13.40 -10.18 -1.47
C GLU A 230 -12.81 -10.94 -0.28
N THR A 231 -12.77 -10.35 0.93
CA THR A 231 -12.23 -11.00 2.13
C THR A 231 -13.15 -12.06 2.75
N GLU A 232 -14.48 -12.02 2.53
CA GLU A 232 -15.37 -13.11 2.96
C GLU A 232 -15.02 -14.44 2.27
N ASN A 233 -14.48 -14.39 1.04
CA ASN A 233 -13.94 -15.54 0.33
C ASN A 233 -12.70 -16.13 1.06
N ILE A 234 -11.88 -15.30 1.68
CA ILE A 234 -10.67 -15.73 2.41
C ILE A 234 -11.03 -16.57 3.65
N ASN A 235 -12.12 -16.25 4.36
CA ASN A 235 -12.55 -17.03 5.53
C ASN A 235 -12.96 -18.46 5.15
N SER A 236 -13.71 -18.62 4.06
CA SER A 236 -14.06 -19.94 3.54
C SER A 236 -12.81 -20.75 3.13
N LYS A 237 -11.81 -20.10 2.53
CA LYS A 237 -10.52 -20.72 2.19
C LYS A 237 -9.73 -21.15 3.43
N ILE A 238 -9.71 -20.33 4.49
CA ILE A 238 -9.02 -20.67 5.75
C ILE A 238 -9.65 -21.92 6.38
N GLU A 239 -10.97 -21.98 6.49
CA GLU A 239 -11.65 -23.14 7.09
C GLU A 239 -11.48 -24.42 6.25
N ASN A 240 -11.50 -24.29 4.92
CA ASN A 240 -11.18 -25.40 4.03
C ASN A 240 -9.74 -25.90 4.23
N LEU A 241 -8.75 -24.99 4.25
CA LEU A 241 -7.34 -25.34 4.45
C LEU A 241 -7.09 -25.97 5.83
N LYS A 242 -7.71 -25.46 6.90
CA LYS A 242 -7.62 -26.09 8.23
C LYS A 242 -8.19 -27.50 8.22
N SER A 243 -9.35 -27.70 7.58
CA SER A 243 -9.96 -29.03 7.47
C SER A 243 -9.06 -30.00 6.71
N ARG A 244 -8.45 -29.53 5.61
CA ARG A 244 -7.47 -30.27 4.81
C ARG A 244 -6.22 -30.62 5.62
N ILE A 245 -5.71 -29.70 6.44
CA ILE A 245 -4.56 -29.93 7.33
C ILE A 245 -4.89 -31.03 8.33
N ILE A 246 -6.04 -30.95 9.01
CA ILE A 246 -6.47 -31.96 9.98
C ILE A 246 -6.62 -33.34 9.32
N GLU A 247 -7.15 -33.40 8.10
CA GLU A 247 -7.27 -34.64 7.32
C GLU A 247 -5.91 -35.24 6.94
N LEU A 248 -4.97 -34.39 6.50
CA LEU A 248 -3.61 -34.80 6.17
C LEU A 248 -2.81 -35.22 7.41
N GLU A 249 -2.92 -34.50 8.52
CA GLU A 249 -2.28 -34.84 9.80
C GLU A 249 -2.77 -36.20 10.32
N LYS A 250 -4.06 -36.51 10.19
CA LYS A 250 -4.59 -37.85 10.50
C LYS A 250 -4.01 -38.95 9.60
N THR A 251 -3.57 -38.60 8.40
CA THR A 251 -2.97 -39.53 7.45
C THR A 251 -1.47 -39.73 7.72
N VAL A 252 -0.83 -38.77 8.38
CA VAL A 252 0.62 -38.72 8.67
C VAL A 252 0.85 -38.72 10.18
N ASP A 253 0.20 -39.65 10.88
CA ASP A 253 0.44 -39.85 12.31
C ASP A 253 1.75 -40.62 12.51
N SER A 254 2.85 -39.89 12.66
CA SER A 254 4.19 -40.47 12.89
C SER A 254 4.31 -41.24 14.22
N GLU A 255 3.45 -40.94 15.20
CA GLU A 255 3.38 -41.69 16.45
C GLU A 255 2.78 -43.08 16.18
N ASN A 256 1.73 -43.12 15.36
CA ASN A 256 1.14 -44.37 14.84
C ASN A 256 2.15 -45.17 14.00
N GLU A 257 2.98 -44.55 13.15
CA GLU A 257 4.01 -45.28 12.38
C GLU A 257 5.02 -46.01 13.28
N ARG A 258 5.51 -45.33 14.33
CA ARG A 258 6.47 -45.90 15.27
C ARG A 258 5.84 -47.04 16.08
N GLU A 259 4.60 -46.87 16.54
CA GLU A 259 3.87 -47.91 17.27
C GLU A 259 3.58 -49.13 16.40
N ILE A 260 3.18 -48.92 15.14
CA ILE A 260 2.97 -49.99 14.16
C ILE A 260 4.28 -50.76 13.93
N LEU A 261 5.40 -50.05 13.72
CA LEU A 261 6.69 -50.68 13.50
C LEU A 261 7.12 -51.53 14.72
N LEU A 262 6.98 -50.99 15.93
CA LEU A 262 7.28 -51.73 17.16
C LEU A 262 6.38 -52.97 17.31
N SER A 263 5.09 -52.84 16.99
CA SER A 263 4.14 -53.96 17.01
C SER A 263 4.53 -55.06 16.01
N ILE A 264 4.95 -54.68 14.80
CA ILE A 264 5.44 -55.60 13.77
C ILE A 264 6.72 -56.32 14.24
N LEU A 265 7.70 -55.56 14.74
CA LEU A 265 8.96 -56.12 15.24
C LEU A 265 8.70 -57.08 16.41
N ASN A 266 7.80 -56.76 17.33
CA ASN A 266 7.43 -57.66 18.44
C ASN A 266 6.83 -58.98 17.94
N LYS A 267 5.96 -58.94 16.92
CA LYS A 267 5.41 -60.16 16.31
C LYS A 267 6.50 -61.02 15.66
N ILE A 268 7.46 -60.39 14.97
CA ILE A 268 8.60 -61.07 14.36
C ILE A 268 9.49 -61.69 15.44
N ASN A 269 9.83 -60.94 16.50
CA ASN A 269 10.64 -61.41 17.62
C ASN A 269 10.01 -62.60 18.35
N LEU A 270 8.70 -62.56 18.63
CA LEU A 270 7.96 -63.67 19.20
C LEU A 270 7.98 -64.90 18.29
N GLN A 271 7.84 -64.69 16.98
CA GLN A 271 7.87 -65.78 16.01
C GLN A 271 9.26 -66.44 15.94
N MET A 272 10.34 -65.64 15.95
CA MET A 272 11.71 -66.17 15.96
C MET A 272 12.00 -66.91 17.27
N SER A 273 11.62 -66.34 18.41
CA SER A 273 11.79 -66.99 19.73
C SER A 273 11.05 -68.32 19.82
N LYS A 274 9.94 -68.49 19.09
CA LYS A 274 9.25 -69.78 18.99
C LYS A 274 9.95 -70.77 18.06
N TRP A 275 10.47 -70.30 16.93
CA TRP A 275 11.09 -71.17 15.92
C TRP A 275 12.49 -71.62 16.27
N VAL A 276 13.22 -70.87 17.10
CA VAL A 276 14.56 -71.26 17.51
C VAL A 276 14.58 -72.56 18.33
N GLU A 277 13.49 -72.88 19.03
CA GLU A 277 13.31 -74.14 19.75
C GLU A 277 13.37 -75.39 18.83
N ASP A 278 13.09 -75.22 17.54
CA ASP A 278 13.12 -76.29 16.53
C ASP A 278 14.52 -76.48 15.90
N LEU A 279 15.49 -75.62 16.23
CA LEU A 279 16.84 -75.62 15.65
C LEU A 279 17.89 -76.16 16.64
N ASP A 280 19.08 -76.50 16.14
CA ASP A 280 20.22 -76.92 16.96
C ASP A 280 21.16 -75.73 17.15
N VAL A 281 20.85 -74.85 18.10
CA VAL A 281 21.61 -73.61 18.32
C VAL A 281 21.90 -73.34 19.80
N GLU A 282 22.96 -72.57 20.04
CA GLU A 282 23.19 -71.96 21.35
C GLU A 282 22.03 -71.03 21.71
N TYR A 283 21.57 -71.09 22.96
CA TYR A 283 20.50 -70.25 23.52
C TYR A 283 19.09 -70.46 22.90
N GLU A 284 18.76 -71.70 22.52
CA GLU A 284 17.44 -72.10 21.98
C GLU A 284 16.24 -71.71 22.86
N ASN A 285 16.43 -71.48 24.16
CA ASN A 285 15.36 -71.14 25.12
C ASN A 285 15.26 -69.64 25.44
N ASN A 286 16.04 -68.79 24.75
CA ASN A 286 16.11 -67.36 25.04
C ASN A 286 15.32 -66.52 24.03
N PRO A 287 14.68 -65.41 24.47
CA PRO A 287 14.04 -64.48 23.54
C PRO A 287 15.03 -63.89 22.54
N ILE A 288 14.61 -63.84 21.28
CA ILE A 288 15.39 -63.25 20.17
C ILE A 288 14.75 -61.92 19.76
N ARG A 289 15.59 -60.88 19.67
CA ARG A 289 15.19 -59.55 19.25
C ARG A 289 15.97 -59.11 18.02
N PHE A 290 15.27 -58.76 16.95
CA PHE A 290 15.86 -58.07 15.80
C PHE A 290 15.86 -56.55 16.05
N ASP A 291 17.05 -55.94 15.94
CA ASP A 291 17.23 -54.50 16.04
C ASP A 291 17.41 -53.90 14.64
N ILE A 292 16.36 -53.26 14.14
CA ILE A 292 16.35 -52.66 12.80
C ILE A 292 17.37 -51.53 12.63
N ASN A 293 17.72 -50.82 13.71
CA ASN A 293 18.66 -49.70 13.63
C ASN A 293 20.11 -50.20 13.53
N LYS A 294 20.41 -51.31 14.21
CA LYS A 294 21.73 -51.95 14.17
C LYS A 294 21.85 -53.04 13.10
N LEU A 295 20.74 -53.39 12.46
CA LEU A 295 20.62 -54.49 11.49
C LEU A 295 21.23 -55.79 12.00
N THR A 296 20.94 -56.12 13.27
CA THR A 296 21.49 -57.31 13.93
C THR A 296 20.49 -57.90 14.91
N MET A 297 20.67 -59.18 15.24
CA MET A 297 19.88 -59.86 16.27
C MET A 297 20.60 -59.83 17.61
N PHE A 298 19.80 -59.80 18.66
CA PHE A 298 20.21 -59.93 20.04
C PHE A 298 19.49 -61.12 20.68
N ILE A 299 20.21 -61.86 21.49
CA ILE A 299 19.66 -62.87 22.38
C ILE A 299 19.58 -62.24 23.76
N ASP A 300 18.36 -62.12 24.29
CA ASP A 300 18.13 -61.56 25.60
C ASP A 300 18.34 -62.66 26.67
N SER A 301 19.59 -62.79 27.14
CA SER A 301 19.96 -63.69 28.23
C SER A 301 19.67 -63.08 29.61
N ASP A 302 19.64 -63.90 30.65
CA ASP A 302 19.39 -63.48 32.04
C ASP A 302 20.38 -62.42 32.56
N THR A 303 21.58 -62.36 31.98
CA THR A 303 22.66 -61.47 32.46
C THR A 303 22.83 -60.23 31.60
N LYS A 304 22.91 -60.41 30.27
CA LYS A 304 23.06 -59.32 29.30
C LYS A 304 22.58 -59.73 27.90
N PRO A 305 22.14 -58.79 27.06
CA PRO A 305 21.90 -59.06 25.65
C PRO A 305 23.21 -59.46 24.96
N ILE A 306 23.16 -60.54 24.16
CA ILE A 306 24.29 -61.05 23.37
C ILE A 306 24.00 -60.73 21.91
N ALA A 307 24.86 -59.94 21.27
CA ALA A 307 24.71 -59.64 19.85
C ALA A 307 25.13 -60.85 18.99
N LEU A 308 24.49 -61.06 17.84
CA LEU A 308 24.78 -62.19 16.94
C LEU A 308 26.29 -62.42 16.67
N PRO A 309 27.13 -61.40 16.43
CA PRO A 309 28.58 -61.61 16.18
C PRO A 309 29.36 -62.15 17.39
N GLN A 310 28.77 -62.13 18.59
CA GLN A 310 29.37 -62.63 19.82
C GLN A 310 29.01 -64.10 20.11
N ILE A 311 28.07 -64.66 19.36
CA ILE A 311 27.66 -66.06 19.49
C ILE A 311 28.69 -66.93 18.77
N GLY A 312 29.12 -68.03 19.40
CA GLY A 312 30.10 -68.96 18.85
C GLY A 312 29.54 -69.78 17.68
N SER A 313 30.44 -70.27 16.81
CA SER A 313 30.18 -71.09 15.62
C SER A 313 29.48 -70.40 14.44
N GLY A 314 29.97 -70.68 13.22
CA GLY A 314 29.30 -70.26 11.98
C GLY A 314 27.94 -70.95 11.77
N ALA A 315 27.76 -72.14 12.35
CA ALA A 315 26.49 -72.87 12.38
C ALA A 315 25.37 -72.05 13.05
N ASN A 316 25.63 -71.50 14.24
CA ASN A 316 24.68 -70.61 14.91
C ASN A 316 24.35 -69.40 14.04
N TRP A 317 25.36 -68.78 13.41
CA TRP A 317 25.12 -67.62 12.56
C TRP A 317 24.17 -67.95 11.41
N VAL A 318 24.40 -69.05 10.67
CA VAL A 318 23.52 -69.45 9.57
C VAL A 318 22.10 -69.69 10.07
N ALA A 319 21.93 -70.46 11.15
CA ALA A 319 20.63 -70.76 11.73
C ALA A 319 19.85 -69.49 12.13
N TYR A 320 20.50 -68.56 12.82
CA TYR A 320 19.89 -67.28 13.18
C TYR A 320 19.55 -66.41 11.96
N HIS A 321 20.40 -66.38 10.93
CA HIS A 321 20.08 -65.66 9.69
C HIS A 321 18.87 -66.26 8.98
N LEU A 322 18.76 -67.59 8.93
CA LEU A 322 17.59 -68.27 8.39
C LEU A 322 16.33 -67.86 9.19
N LEU A 323 16.39 -67.87 10.53
CA LEU A 323 15.26 -67.46 11.38
C LEU A 323 14.70 -66.09 11.01
N ILE A 324 15.55 -65.06 10.92
CA ILE A 324 15.09 -63.70 10.61
C ILE A 324 14.59 -63.58 9.18
N VAL A 325 15.26 -64.19 8.20
CA VAL A 325 14.84 -64.17 6.80
C VAL A 325 13.44 -64.78 6.66
N PHE A 326 13.23 -65.96 7.23
CA PHE A 326 11.92 -66.62 7.20
C PHE A 326 10.85 -65.85 7.97
N ALA A 327 11.20 -65.22 9.11
CA ALA A 327 10.24 -64.48 9.92
C ALA A 327 9.78 -63.20 9.21
N LEU A 328 10.70 -62.52 8.52
CA LEU A 328 10.39 -61.38 7.67
C LEU A 328 9.50 -61.79 6.48
N HIS A 329 9.86 -62.85 5.75
CA HIS A 329 9.04 -63.31 4.63
C HIS A 329 7.64 -63.74 5.06
N LYS A 330 7.50 -64.42 6.21
CA LYS A 330 6.19 -64.72 6.81
C LYS A 330 5.38 -63.45 7.05
N HIS A 331 5.99 -62.42 7.66
CA HIS A 331 5.33 -61.14 7.87
C HIS A 331 4.91 -60.48 6.55
N PHE A 332 5.80 -60.43 5.56
CA PHE A 332 5.52 -59.82 4.26
C PHE A 332 4.37 -60.51 3.54
N ILE A 333 4.36 -61.85 3.51
CA ILE A 333 3.31 -62.64 2.87
C ILE A 333 1.95 -62.45 3.58
N GLN A 334 1.93 -62.52 4.91
CA GLN A 334 0.67 -62.39 5.67
C GLN A 334 0.04 -61.00 5.55
N ASN A 335 0.86 -59.97 5.30
CA ASN A 335 0.42 -58.59 5.20
C ASN A 335 0.41 -58.06 3.75
N ASN A 336 0.51 -58.94 2.75
CA ASN A 336 0.53 -58.60 1.31
C ASN A 336 1.53 -57.49 0.97
N ARG A 337 2.73 -57.54 1.55
CA ARG A 337 3.81 -56.58 1.29
C ARG A 337 4.48 -56.89 -0.04
N PRO A 338 4.98 -55.88 -0.77
CA PRO A 338 5.53 -56.03 -2.12
C PRO A 338 6.96 -56.59 -2.11
N VAL A 339 7.18 -57.69 -1.39
CA VAL A 339 8.44 -58.43 -1.37
C VAL A 339 8.24 -59.75 -2.11
N PRO A 340 9.12 -60.13 -3.05
CA PRO A 340 9.02 -61.40 -3.74
C PRO A 340 8.88 -62.56 -2.75
N SER A 341 7.93 -63.43 -3.00
CA SER A 341 7.63 -64.54 -2.10
C SER A 341 8.41 -65.81 -2.46
N PHE A 342 9.65 -65.62 -2.93
CA PHE A 342 10.62 -66.69 -3.13
C PHE A 342 11.97 -66.34 -2.48
N ILE A 343 12.69 -67.35 -2.01
CA ILE A 343 14.00 -67.23 -1.37
C ILE A 343 14.97 -68.18 -2.09
N ILE A 344 16.18 -67.71 -2.40
CA ILE A 344 17.27 -68.55 -2.92
C ILE A 344 18.37 -68.61 -1.87
N ILE A 345 18.78 -69.81 -1.48
CA ILE A 345 19.79 -70.03 -0.45
C ILE A 345 20.91 -70.89 -1.06
N ASP A 346 22.13 -70.35 -1.05
CA ASP A 346 23.31 -71.03 -1.58
C ASP A 346 24.17 -71.60 -0.46
N GLN A 347 24.32 -72.93 -0.47
CA GLN A 347 25.12 -73.75 0.42
C GLN A 347 24.93 -73.47 1.92
N PRO A 348 23.69 -73.47 2.46
CA PRO A 348 23.47 -73.24 3.89
C PRO A 348 24.19 -74.24 4.79
N THR A 349 24.47 -75.48 4.33
CA THR A 349 25.13 -76.48 5.17
C THR A 349 26.65 -76.39 5.24
N GLN A 350 27.29 -75.47 4.50
CA GLN A 350 28.77 -75.43 4.38
C GLN A 350 29.49 -75.39 5.74
N VAL A 351 28.93 -74.67 6.71
CA VAL A 351 29.49 -74.53 8.06
C VAL A 351 29.45 -75.83 8.89
N TYR A 352 28.60 -76.79 8.50
CA TYR A 352 28.48 -78.12 9.12
C TYR A 352 29.38 -79.16 8.42
N TYR A 353 29.81 -78.91 7.17
CA TYR A 353 30.69 -79.78 6.40
C TYR A 353 31.95 -79.03 5.92
N PRO A 354 32.89 -78.69 6.82
CA PRO A 354 34.10 -77.97 6.43
C PRO A 354 34.99 -78.83 5.50
N PRO A 355 35.60 -78.24 4.46
CA PRO A 355 36.31 -78.95 3.39
C PRO A 355 37.58 -79.72 3.83
N GLU A 356 37.99 -79.64 5.10
CA GLU A 356 39.22 -80.27 5.63
C GLU A 356 38.99 -81.64 6.30
N LYS A 357 37.75 -82.15 6.41
CA LYS A 357 37.48 -83.49 6.97
C LYS A 357 37.51 -84.56 5.87
N ASN A 358 38.48 -85.47 5.95
CA ASN A 358 38.63 -86.63 5.04
C ASN A 358 37.37 -87.52 4.99
N ASP A 359 37.04 -88.01 3.79
CA ASP A 359 35.86 -88.78 3.36
C ASP A 359 35.54 -90.12 4.07
N ASN A 360 36.19 -90.49 5.19
CA ASN A 360 36.15 -91.88 5.68
C ASN A 360 35.73 -92.10 7.14
N VAL A 361 35.01 -91.18 7.78
CA VAL A 361 34.31 -91.50 9.04
C VAL A 361 32.92 -90.86 9.06
N VAL A 362 31.91 -91.64 8.64
CA VAL A 362 30.51 -91.39 8.96
C VAL A 362 30.27 -91.90 10.38
N GLU A 363 30.65 -91.11 11.37
CA GLU A 363 29.87 -91.10 12.61
C GLU A 363 28.58 -90.36 12.27
N VAL A 364 27.42 -90.87 12.70
CA VAL A 364 26.17 -90.08 12.72
C VAL A 364 26.44 -88.93 13.69
N SER A 365 27.07 -87.88 13.19
CA SER A 365 27.68 -86.82 13.98
C SER A 365 26.63 -85.78 14.32
N ALA A 366 26.82 -85.04 15.41
CA ALA A 366 25.94 -83.93 15.78
C ALA A 366 25.66 -82.95 14.61
N ASP A 367 26.61 -82.84 13.67
CA ASP A 367 26.48 -82.07 12.43
C ASP A 367 25.32 -82.56 11.55
N GLU A 368 25.10 -83.88 11.40
CA GLU A 368 23.99 -84.45 10.62
C GLU A 368 22.64 -84.16 11.28
N ILE A 369 22.57 -84.19 12.62
CA ILE A 369 21.36 -83.85 13.37
C ILE A 369 21.01 -82.37 13.18
N ALA A 370 22.00 -81.48 13.27
CA ALA A 370 21.81 -80.05 13.08
C ALA A 370 21.35 -79.72 11.66
N VAL A 371 21.93 -80.37 10.63
CA VAL A 371 21.49 -80.21 9.24
C VAL A 371 20.06 -80.72 9.03
N ASN A 372 19.69 -81.88 9.60
CA ASN A 372 18.31 -82.37 9.52
C ASN A 372 17.33 -81.37 10.17
N LYS A 373 17.61 -80.90 11.39
CA LYS A 373 16.78 -79.88 12.07
C LYS A 373 16.66 -78.60 11.24
N MET A 374 17.74 -78.15 10.60
CA MET A 374 17.72 -76.96 9.74
C MET A 374 16.78 -77.14 8.53
N PHE A 375 16.86 -78.28 7.83
CA PHE A 375 15.96 -78.55 6.71
C PHE A 375 14.52 -78.76 7.16
N ASP A 376 14.28 -79.46 8.28
CA ASP A 376 12.95 -79.62 8.85
C ASP A 376 12.32 -78.28 9.23
N PHE A 377 13.09 -77.38 9.83
CA PHE A 377 12.65 -76.00 10.08
C PHE A 377 12.22 -75.32 8.77
N MET A 378 13.08 -75.35 7.74
CA MET A 378 12.77 -74.72 6.44
C MET A 378 11.50 -75.31 5.81
N PHE A 379 11.37 -76.64 5.78
CA PHE A 379 10.18 -77.30 5.25
C PHE A 379 8.92 -76.92 6.03
N ASN A 380 8.98 -76.95 7.36
CA ASN A 380 7.84 -76.59 8.21
C ASN A 380 7.37 -75.15 7.94
N VAL A 381 8.30 -74.21 7.74
CA VAL A 381 7.95 -72.82 7.40
C VAL A 381 7.32 -72.74 6.02
N VAL A 382 7.90 -73.38 5.00
CA VAL A 382 7.38 -73.36 3.61
C VAL A 382 6.00 -73.99 3.53
N GLU A 383 5.78 -75.13 4.17
CA GLU A 383 4.48 -75.79 4.25
C GLU A 383 3.43 -74.89 4.93
N SER A 384 3.80 -74.24 6.04
CA SER A 384 2.91 -73.31 6.75
C SER A 384 2.48 -72.09 5.92
N LEU A 385 3.22 -71.78 4.86
CA LEU A 385 3.00 -70.63 3.97
C LEU A 385 2.60 -71.04 2.55
N THR A 386 2.36 -72.33 2.30
CA THR A 386 1.95 -72.84 0.99
C THR A 386 0.57 -72.28 0.58
N PRO A 387 0.35 -71.92 -0.70
CA PRO A 387 1.28 -71.96 -1.84
C PRO A 387 2.04 -70.64 -2.06
N LYS A 388 2.12 -69.78 -1.05
CA LYS A 388 2.59 -68.39 -1.20
C LYS A 388 4.10 -68.24 -1.10
N LEU A 389 4.83 -69.14 -0.45
CA LEU A 389 6.29 -69.10 -0.32
C LEU A 389 6.95 -70.21 -1.15
N GLN A 390 7.97 -69.85 -1.94
CA GLN A 390 8.87 -70.80 -2.60
C GLN A 390 10.29 -70.65 -2.03
N VAL A 391 10.99 -71.75 -1.80
CA VAL A 391 12.41 -71.72 -1.40
C VAL A 391 13.20 -72.62 -2.34
N ILE A 392 14.29 -72.09 -2.87
CA ILE A 392 15.20 -72.78 -3.78
C ILE A 392 16.56 -72.86 -3.07
N ILE A 393 17.07 -74.06 -2.88
CA ILE A 393 18.31 -74.30 -2.16
C ILE A 393 19.29 -75.02 -3.07
N THR A 394 20.51 -74.51 -3.16
CA THR A 394 21.64 -75.19 -3.78
C THR A 394 22.58 -75.67 -2.68
N ASP A 395 22.87 -76.97 -2.59
CA ASP A 395 23.71 -77.50 -1.52
C ASP A 395 24.43 -78.80 -1.95
N HIS A 396 25.49 -79.17 -1.24
CA HIS A 396 26.17 -80.46 -1.38
C HIS A 396 25.57 -81.55 -0.49
N ALA A 397 24.89 -81.16 0.60
CA ALA A 397 24.22 -82.08 1.51
C ALA A 397 23.14 -82.91 0.79
N TYR A 398 23.09 -84.20 1.12
CA TYR A 398 22.06 -85.12 0.62
C TYR A 398 21.58 -86.00 1.75
N LEU A 399 20.45 -85.61 2.36
CA LEU A 399 19.87 -86.31 3.51
C LEU A 399 19.04 -87.51 3.04
N LYS A 400 19.26 -88.67 3.66
CA LYS A 400 18.55 -89.93 3.35
C LYS A 400 17.21 -89.99 4.08
N ASN A 401 16.34 -89.03 3.83
CA ASN A 401 14.97 -89.02 4.33
C ASN A 401 13.99 -88.67 3.21
N GLU A 402 12.78 -89.23 3.28
CA GLU A 402 11.78 -89.16 2.21
C GLU A 402 11.41 -87.70 1.88
N ARG A 403 11.28 -86.84 2.90
CA ARG A 403 10.89 -85.43 2.75
C ARG A 403 11.93 -84.64 1.96
N PHE A 404 13.21 -84.85 2.26
CA PHE A 404 14.31 -84.23 1.54
C PHE A 404 14.41 -84.78 0.12
N GLU A 405 14.40 -86.11 -0.05
CA GLU A 405 14.52 -86.76 -1.36
C GLU A 405 13.42 -86.32 -2.34
N GLN A 406 12.18 -86.16 -1.88
CA GLN A 406 11.07 -85.65 -2.69
C GLN A 406 11.21 -84.18 -3.10
N SER A 407 11.98 -83.40 -2.35
CA SER A 407 12.24 -81.99 -2.65
C SER A 407 13.43 -81.77 -3.59
N VAL A 408 14.28 -82.78 -3.80
CA VAL A 408 15.43 -82.71 -4.71
C VAL A 408 14.94 -82.69 -6.16
N THR A 409 15.21 -81.59 -6.86
CA THR A 409 14.83 -81.44 -8.27
C THR A 409 15.96 -81.90 -9.21
N GLU A 410 17.21 -81.59 -8.89
CA GLU A 410 18.38 -81.89 -9.72
C GLU A 410 19.58 -82.27 -8.83
N VAL A 411 20.45 -83.15 -9.34
CA VAL A 411 21.69 -83.57 -8.64
C VAL A 411 22.89 -83.39 -9.58
N TRP A 412 23.77 -82.44 -9.25
CA TRP A 412 24.98 -82.16 -10.03
C TRP A 412 26.19 -82.91 -9.44
N ARG A 413 26.25 -84.21 -9.72
CA ARG A 413 27.38 -85.10 -9.38
C ARG A 413 27.88 -85.83 -10.63
N ASP A 414 29.02 -86.51 -10.53
CA ASP A 414 29.55 -87.40 -11.58
C ASP A 414 29.72 -86.73 -12.96
N GLY A 415 30.13 -85.46 -12.98
CA GLY A 415 30.39 -84.69 -14.19
C GLY A 415 29.23 -83.83 -14.69
N LEU A 416 28.02 -83.99 -14.12
CA LEU A 416 26.91 -83.05 -14.30
C LEU A 416 27.17 -81.76 -13.50
N LYS A 417 26.82 -80.61 -14.08
CA LYS A 417 27.05 -79.28 -13.48
C LYS A 417 25.81 -78.41 -13.61
N LEU A 418 25.59 -77.52 -12.64
CA LEU A 418 24.54 -76.49 -12.70
C LEU A 418 24.67 -75.62 -13.95
N ILE A 419 25.91 -75.22 -14.30
CA ILE A 419 26.21 -74.58 -15.57
C ILE A 419 26.64 -75.69 -16.55
N PRO A 420 25.84 -75.95 -17.61
CA PRO A 420 26.16 -77.00 -18.57
C PRO A 420 27.52 -76.79 -19.24
N ILE A 421 28.31 -77.86 -19.40
CA ILE A 421 29.70 -77.78 -19.91
C ILE A 421 29.74 -77.34 -21.37
N ASP A 422 28.71 -77.67 -22.14
CA ASP A 422 28.49 -77.23 -23.52
C ASP A 422 28.36 -75.70 -23.64
N TRP A 423 27.95 -75.00 -22.58
CA TRP A 423 27.91 -73.53 -22.59
C TRP A 423 29.31 -72.89 -22.58
N LEU A 424 30.32 -73.61 -22.06
CA LEU A 424 31.70 -73.11 -21.99
C LEU A 424 32.49 -73.34 -23.28
N THR A 425 32.02 -74.23 -24.15
CA THR A 425 32.69 -74.56 -25.43
C THR A 425 32.23 -73.70 -26.60
N ASN A 426 31.13 -72.95 -26.45
CA ASN A 426 30.67 -71.93 -27.40
C ASN A 426 31.27 -70.55 -27.07
N LYS A 427 32.60 -70.44 -27.05
CA LYS A 427 33.28 -69.13 -27.01
C LYS A 427 33.57 -68.60 -28.40
#